data_AF-A0A8T4HS19-F1
#
_entry.id   AF-A0A8T4HS19-F1
#
_cell.length_a   1.000
_cell.length_b   1.000
_cell.length_c   1.000
_cell.angle_alpha   90.00
_cell.angle_beta   90.00
_cell.angle_gamma   90.00
#
_symmetry.space_group_name_H-M   'P 1'
#
loop_
_entity.id
_entity.type
_entity.pdbx_description
1 polymer ?
#
loop_
_entity_poly.entity_id
_entity_poly.type
_entity_poly.pdbx_seq_one_letter_code
_entity_poly.pdbx_strand_id
1 'polypeptide(L)' 'PFFGGQVYNEVFQVSDRNVDTSWRFSPTTTQSYAHIQDNIGRVVAGHGTLQDALADAQTKFVDDLKAKGLDARSAR' A
#
# COMPACT_ATOMS: atom_id res chain seq x y z
N PRO A 1 -0.05 -20.56 27.52
CA PRO A 1 0.37 -20.57 26.09
C PRO A 1 0.09 -19.21 25.46
N PHE A 2 0.98 -18.70 24.59
CA PHE A 2 0.92 -17.33 24.05
C PHE A 2 -0.41 -17.01 23.33
N PHE A 3 -0.94 -17.95 22.56
CA PHE A 3 -2.19 -17.80 21.79
C PHE A 3 -3.43 -18.43 22.45
N GLY A 4 -3.45 -18.56 23.79
CA GLY A 4 -4.65 -19.05 24.50
C GLY A 4 -5.10 -20.48 24.13
N GLY A 5 -4.23 -21.30 23.53
CA GLY A 5 -4.57 -22.65 23.06
C GLY A 5 -4.97 -22.74 21.59
N GLN A 6 -5.00 -21.62 20.86
CA GLN A 6 -5.27 -21.62 19.43
C GLN A 6 -4.13 -22.27 18.63
N VAL A 7 -4.50 -23.13 17.68
CA VAL A 7 -3.59 -23.65 16.66
C VAL A 7 -3.40 -22.59 15.57
N TYR A 8 -2.66 -21.53 15.90
CA TYR A 8 -2.53 -20.34 15.05
C TYR A 8 -2.00 -20.63 13.62
N ASN A 9 -1.26 -21.72 13.43
CA ASN A 9 -0.80 -22.16 12.11
C ASN A 9 -1.96 -22.53 11.17
N GLU A 10 -3.08 -23.03 11.67
CA GLU A 10 -4.26 -23.29 10.84
C GLU A 10 -4.86 -21.99 10.30
N VAL A 11 -4.87 -20.94 11.13
CA VAL A 11 -5.30 -19.60 10.72
C VAL A 11 -4.39 -19.04 9.63
N PHE A 12 -3.07 -19.19 9.78
CA PHE A 12 -2.11 -18.75 8.77
C PHE A 12 -2.26 -19.51 7.45
N GLN A 13 -2.50 -20.83 7.50
CA GLN A 13 -2.76 -21.62 6.29
C GLN A 13 -4.06 -21.20 5.58
N VAL A 14 -5.12 -20.87 6.33
CA VAL A 14 -6.35 -20.33 5.74
C VAL A 14 -6.07 -18.97 5.09
N SER A 15 -5.32 -18.09 5.75
CA SER A 15 -4.95 -16.78 5.19
C SER A 15 -4.13 -16.92 3.91
N ASP A 16 -3.13 -17.80 3.89
CA ASP A 16 -2.25 -18.04 2.75
C ASP A 16 -3.02 -18.49 1.50
N ARG A 17 -4.00 -19.39 1.67
CA ARG A 17 -4.89 -19.83 0.58
C ARG A 17 -5.77 -18.73 0.00
N ASN A 18 -5.96 -17.62 0.72
CA ASN A 18 -6.80 -16.49 0.29
C ASN A 18 -5.97 -15.29 -0.21
N VAL A 19 -4.65 -15.44 -0.37
CA VAL A 19 -3.80 -14.38 -0.92
C VAL A 19 -4.14 -14.16 -2.40
N ASP A 20 -4.40 -12.91 -2.78
CA ASP A 20 -4.56 -12.53 -4.18
C ASP A 20 -3.20 -12.57 -4.91
N THR A 21 -3.06 -13.53 -5.81
CA THR A 21 -1.83 -13.74 -6.61
C THR A 21 -1.80 -12.92 -7.90
N SER A 22 -2.87 -12.19 -8.22
CA SER A 22 -2.94 -11.32 -9.40
C SER A 22 -2.24 -9.98 -9.17
N TRP A 23 -2.09 -9.55 -7.92
CA TRP A 23 -1.44 -8.30 -7.54
C TRP A 23 -0.03 -8.15 -8.13
N ARG A 24 0.35 -6.92 -8.47
CA ARG A 24 1.68 -6.58 -8.98
C ARG A 24 2.26 -5.41 -8.20
N PHE A 25 3.51 -5.57 -7.81
CA PHE A 25 4.28 -4.51 -7.18
C PHE A 25 4.88 -3.58 -8.24
N SER A 26 4.87 -2.29 -7.95
CA SER A 26 5.49 -1.27 -8.80
C SER A 26 7.03 -1.41 -8.79
N PRO A 27 7.76 -1.10 -9.88
CA PRO A 27 9.22 -0.98 -9.82
C PRO A 27 9.70 0.11 -8.84
N THR A 28 8.81 1.03 -8.45
CA THR A 28 9.08 2.08 -7.44
C THR A 28 8.49 1.76 -6.06
N THR A 29 8.18 0.49 -5.75
CA THR A 29 7.44 0.07 -4.53
C THR A 29 7.94 0.69 -3.22
N THR A 30 9.25 0.80 -3.00
CA THR A 30 9.79 1.41 -1.77
C THR A 30 9.40 2.89 -1.64
N GLN A 31 9.51 3.66 -2.73
CA GLN A 31 9.09 5.07 -2.75
C GLN A 31 7.57 5.18 -2.59
N SER A 32 6.83 4.28 -3.25
CA SER A 32 5.38 4.18 -3.13
C SER A 32 4.92 3.99 -1.67
N TYR A 33 5.59 3.12 -0.91
CA TYR A 33 5.27 2.94 0.51
C TYR A 33 5.60 4.17 1.36
N ALA A 34 6.71 4.86 1.09
CA ALA A 34 7.06 6.09 1.81
C ALA A 34 5.98 7.17 1.62
N HIS A 35 5.51 7.37 0.39
CA HIS A 35 4.43 8.33 0.11
C HIS A 35 3.11 7.96 0.80
N ILE A 36 2.74 6.66 0.83
CA ILE A 36 1.56 6.21 1.59
C ILE A 36 1.75 6.50 3.08
N GLN A 37 2.91 6.16 3.65
CA GLN A 37 3.21 6.36 5.06
C GLN A 37 3.12 7.83 5.46
N ASP A 38 3.74 8.72 4.68
CA ASP A 38 3.71 10.17 4.94
C ASP A 38 2.28 10.72 4.86
N ASN A 39 1.52 10.28 3.86
CA ASN A 39 0.16 10.77 3.63
C ASN A 39 -0.83 10.26 4.67
N ILE A 40 -0.77 8.99 5.05
CA ILE A 40 -1.59 8.46 6.13
C ILE A 40 -1.16 9.08 7.47
N GLY A 41 0.13 9.29 7.69
CA GLY A 41 0.66 9.99 8.87
C GLY A 41 0.05 11.37 9.04
N ARG A 42 -0.08 12.15 7.96
CA ARG A 42 -0.78 13.46 7.97
C ARG A 42 -2.26 13.32 8.35
N VAL A 43 -2.96 12.34 7.80
CA VAL A 43 -4.38 12.11 8.13
C VAL A 43 -4.55 11.75 9.60
N VAL A 44 -3.68 10.87 10.14
CA VAL A 44 -3.68 10.51 11.57
C VAL A 44 -3.39 11.73 12.46
N ALA A 45 -2.54 12.65 12.00
CA ALA A 45 -2.27 13.92 12.68
C ALA A 45 -3.39 14.96 12.53
N GLY A 46 -4.52 14.63 11.87
CA GLY A 46 -5.66 15.52 11.69
C GLY A 46 -5.52 16.49 10.50
N HIS A 47 -4.59 16.24 9.58
CA HIS A 47 -4.36 17.06 8.40
C HIS A 47 -4.95 16.42 7.14
N GLY A 48 -6.11 16.92 6.72
CA GLY A 48 -6.79 16.49 5.49
C GLY A 48 -7.58 15.19 5.66
N THR A 49 -8.06 14.63 4.55
CA THR A 49 -8.84 13.39 4.54
C THR A 49 -8.05 12.22 3.97
N LEU A 50 -8.50 10.99 4.25
CA LEU A 50 -7.95 9.79 3.61
C LEU A 50 -8.07 9.86 2.08
N GLN A 51 -9.14 10.45 1.57
CA GLN A 51 -9.34 10.63 0.12
C GLN A 51 -8.26 11.54 -0.48
N ASP A 52 -7.95 12.66 0.18
CA ASP A 52 -6.89 13.59 -0.27
C ASP A 52 -5.52 12.92 -0.23
N ALA A 53 -5.25 12.17 0.83
CA ALA A 53 -4.02 11.39 1.00
C ALA A 53 -3.81 10.35 -0.11
N LEU A 54 -4.86 9.64 -0.50
CA LEU A 54 -4.81 8.65 -1.58
C LEU A 54 -4.65 9.31 -2.96
N ALA A 55 -5.35 10.41 -3.21
CA ALA A 55 -5.21 11.17 -4.45
C ALA A 55 -3.78 11.71 -4.62
N ASP A 56 -3.22 12.27 -3.55
CA ASP A 56 -1.85 12.77 -3.54
C ASP A 56 -0.82 11.65 -3.71
N ALA A 57 -1.02 10.49 -3.06
CA ALA A 57 -0.14 9.33 -3.25
C ALA A 57 -0.16 8.83 -4.70
N GLN A 58 -1.34 8.77 -5.33
CA GLN A 58 -1.45 8.37 -6.74
C GLN A 58 -0.70 9.32 -7.67
N THR A 59 -0.82 10.64 -7.47
CA THR A 59 -0.06 11.63 -8.24
C THR A 59 1.44 11.38 -8.11
N LYS A 60 1.94 11.25 -6.88
CA LYS A 60 3.37 10.99 -6.62
C LYS A 60 3.84 9.67 -7.24
N PHE A 61 3.02 8.62 -7.25
CA PHE A 61 3.39 7.36 -7.88
C PHE A 61 3.57 7.50 -9.40
N VAL A 62 2.67 8.24 -10.05
CA VAL A 62 2.77 8.51 -11.49
C VAL A 62 4.03 9.33 -11.78
N ASP A 63 4.32 10.35 -10.97
CA ASP A 63 5.50 11.19 -11.11
C ASP A 63 6.80 10.40 -10.92
N ASP A 64 6.85 9.51 -9.91
CA ASP A 64 7.98 8.62 -9.67
C ASP A 64 8.26 7.70 -10.86
N LEU A 65 7.22 7.09 -11.41
CA LEU A 65 7.35 6.20 -12.57
C LEU A 65 7.86 6.97 -13.79
N LYS A 66 7.32 8.17 -14.04
CA LYS A 66 7.78 9.06 -15.12
C LYS A 66 9.22 9.52 -14.92
N ALA A 67 9.61 9.84 -13.68
CA ALA A 67 10.98 10.22 -13.34
C ALA A 67 11.99 9.08 -13.59
N LYS A 68 11.52 7.82 -13.62
CA LYS A 68 12.30 6.65 -14.03
C LYS A 68 12.21 6.35 -15.53
N GLY A 69 11.62 7.23 -16.33
CA GLY A 69 11.51 7.12 -17.78
C GLY A 69 10.39 6.17 -18.25
N LEU A 70 9.48 5.77 -17.36
CA LEU A 70 8.35 4.92 -17.71
C LEU A 70 7.16 5.76 -18.17
N ASP A 71 6.41 5.23 -19.14
CA ASP A 71 5.08 5.77 -19.46
C ASP A 71 4.09 5.33 -18.37
N ALA A 72 3.44 6.30 -17.74
CA ALA A 72 2.55 6.08 -16.62
C ALA A 72 1.39 7.08 -16.64
N ARG A 73 0.21 6.58 -16.24
CA ARG A 73 -1.01 7.39 -16.15
C ARG A 73 -1.75 7.15 -14.85
N SER A 74 -2.53 8.15 -14.50
CA SER A 74 -3.62 8.04 -13.52
C SER A 74 -4.62 6.96 -13.95
N ALA A 75 -5.28 6.32 -12.97
CA ALA A 75 -6.33 5.35 -13.24
C ALA A 75 -7.59 5.99 -13.87
N ARG A 76 -7.79 7.30 -13.68
CA ARG A 76 -8.81 8.12 -14.37
C ARG A 76 -8.28 8.69 -15.66
#